data_AF-A0A9D9PD09-F1
#
_entry.id   AF-A0A9D9PD09-F1
#
_cell.length_a   1.000
_cell.length_b   1.000
_cell.length_c   1.000
_cell.angle_alpha   90.00
_cell.angle_beta   90.00
_cell.angle_gamma   90.00
#
_symmetry.space_group_name_H-M   'P 1'
#
loop_
_entity.id
_entity.type
_entity.pdbx_description
1 polymer ?
#
loop_
_entity_poly.entity_id
_entity_poly.type
_entity_poly.pdbx_seq_one_letter_code
_entity_poly.pdbx_strand_id
1 'polypeptide(L)'
;MTVPHVLLHETPLSLNVEKLAHLLVNVENVSIVQDLDGVCMGLVKDPLTRVIDLDYVQATQAFDGHFFVLTNGEHVGQRGVNRIVENAAQSRIYASSARLYLPGLAAGGVQWQDRDGQVSHPGVSEAEMAFLQTVPQRITQRLQQFCDEHADEIESDFAKRAVRTAVLDNIASPTANLNVFYEYLCDRVDRYVALQQAMQRLMEELLDDANQQGLTDSFFVHYAPNLGRDDRGLEIIRLAKAGDSGTTDFQFMIRGAIKEAGVLAILNRYYYRRTGRYPLGEDFSVRDAPHDRAALLELVKTHFDPHQMPTIVGVGDTVNSTVVADGDRSTVRRGGSDRNFLQLIQDIGRAFHKGNVIVYVDSSGGEVKNRKPLKIDRSCDVPVVLEGPGDPRDLDDPLSLNIVFPEGYQQYSAFFQTVAQGRRVMMRG
;
A
#
# COMPACT_ATOMS: atom_id res chain seq x y z
N MET A 1 37.21 -6.08 3.38
CA MET A 1 36.75 -6.84 4.57
C MET A 1 35.27 -6.58 4.71
N THR A 2 34.43 -7.60 4.55
CA THR A 2 32.98 -7.52 4.72
C THR A 2 32.68 -7.30 6.19
N VAL A 3 32.14 -6.14 6.54
CA VAL A 3 31.66 -5.86 7.89
C VAL A 3 30.53 -6.87 8.18
N PRO A 4 30.66 -7.73 9.21
CA PRO A 4 29.57 -8.61 9.63
C PRO A 4 28.32 -7.77 9.94
N HIS A 5 27.17 -8.26 9.52
CA HIS A 5 25.89 -7.56 9.68
C HIS A 5 25.54 -7.36 11.17
N VAL A 6 25.16 -6.13 11.54
CA VAL A 6 24.82 -5.76 12.94
C VAL A 6 23.60 -6.53 13.48
N LEU A 7 22.70 -7.01 12.61
CA LEU A 7 21.46 -7.71 13.01
C LEU A 7 21.47 -9.22 12.72
N LEU A 8 22.54 -9.82 12.16
CA LEU A 8 22.57 -11.27 11.82
C LEU A 8 22.51 -12.21 13.04
N HIS A 9 22.55 -11.68 14.26
CA HIS A 9 22.55 -12.45 15.51
C HIS A 9 21.27 -12.29 16.34
N GLU A 10 20.28 -11.54 15.86
CA GLU A 10 19.00 -11.37 16.55
C GLU A 10 18.01 -12.46 16.14
N THR A 11 17.20 -12.91 17.10
CA THR A 11 16.04 -13.75 16.78
C THR A 11 15.03 -12.94 15.97
N PRO A 12 14.26 -13.58 15.06
CA PRO A 12 13.11 -12.94 14.43
C PRO A 12 12.19 -12.29 15.47
N LEU A 13 11.50 -11.23 15.06
CA LEU A 13 10.60 -10.43 15.89
C LEU A 13 11.29 -9.75 17.09
N SER A 14 12.54 -9.31 16.93
CA SER A 14 13.27 -8.62 18.01
C SER A 14 12.66 -7.26 18.32
N LEU A 15 12.65 -6.91 19.61
CA LEU A 15 12.25 -5.60 20.13
C LEU A 15 13.46 -4.64 20.24
N ASN A 16 14.65 -5.09 19.84
CA ASN A 16 15.89 -4.30 19.92
C ASN A 16 15.99 -3.30 18.75
N VAL A 17 15.30 -2.17 18.89
CA VAL A 17 15.30 -1.10 17.89
C VAL A 17 16.63 -0.32 17.82
N GLU A 18 17.52 -0.43 18.82
CA GLU A 18 18.79 0.30 18.86
C GLU A 18 19.72 -0.09 17.71
N LYS A 19 19.75 -1.38 17.36
CA LYS A 19 20.55 -1.87 16.21
C LYS A 19 20.02 -1.34 14.89
N LEU A 20 18.69 -1.24 14.74
CA LEU A 20 18.08 -0.61 13.58
C LEU A 20 18.43 0.89 13.53
N ALA A 21 18.38 1.60 14.67
CA ALA A 21 18.82 2.99 14.75
C ALA A 21 20.27 3.15 14.33
N HIS A 22 21.17 2.32 14.85
CA HIS A 22 22.58 2.35 14.49
C HIS A 22 22.79 2.11 12.99
N LEU A 23 22.07 1.17 12.38
CA LEU A 23 22.12 0.93 10.93
C LEU A 23 21.67 2.18 10.16
N LEU A 24 20.52 2.74 10.51
CA LEU A 24 19.94 3.88 9.80
C LEU A 24 20.75 5.17 9.97
N VAL A 25 21.41 5.36 11.11
CA VAL A 25 22.29 6.52 11.35
C VAL A 25 23.62 6.36 10.62
N ASN A 26 24.26 5.18 10.71
CA ASN A 26 25.66 5.04 10.33
C ASN A 26 25.90 4.49 8.92
N VAL A 27 24.91 3.85 8.30
CA VAL A 27 25.07 3.30 6.94
C VAL A 27 24.70 4.36 5.90
N GLU A 28 25.67 4.69 5.05
CA GLU A 28 25.47 5.63 3.94
C GLU A 28 24.63 4.99 2.82
N ASN A 29 24.98 3.78 2.39
CA ASN A 29 24.25 3.05 1.35
C ASN A 29 23.06 2.27 1.90
N VAL A 30 22.05 3.00 2.36
CA VAL A 30 20.78 2.49 2.89
C VAL A 30 19.60 3.00 2.05
N SER A 31 18.58 2.15 1.87
CA SER A 31 17.30 2.53 1.27
C SER A 31 16.15 2.04 2.16
N ILE A 32 15.18 2.90 2.44
CA ILE A 32 13.99 2.60 3.23
C ILE A 32 12.82 2.57 2.26
N VAL A 33 12.08 1.46 2.24
CA VAL A 33 10.87 1.27 1.44
C VAL A 33 9.75 0.88 2.40
N GLN A 34 8.73 1.72 2.53
CA GLN A 34 7.67 1.50 3.50
C GLN A 34 6.26 1.73 2.96
N ASP A 35 5.28 1.05 3.55
CA ASP A 35 3.89 1.48 3.43
C ASP A 35 3.61 2.71 4.33
N LEU A 36 2.36 3.18 4.29
CA LEU A 36 1.89 4.38 4.97
C LEU A 36 0.87 4.06 6.05
N ASP A 37 -0.31 3.60 5.64
CA ASP A 37 -1.41 3.21 6.52
C ASP A 37 -0.94 2.10 7.48
N GLY A 38 -1.14 2.29 8.78
CA GLY A 38 -0.68 1.35 9.82
C GLY A 38 0.81 1.42 10.15
N VAL A 39 1.63 2.06 9.31
CA VAL A 39 3.09 2.21 9.50
C VAL A 39 3.44 3.56 10.11
N CYS A 40 3.07 4.66 9.47
CA CYS A 40 3.37 6.02 9.94
C CYS A 40 2.12 6.89 10.17
N MET A 41 0.94 6.31 9.94
CA MET A 41 -0.36 6.89 10.27
C MET A 41 -1.29 5.77 10.75
N GLY A 42 -2.30 6.10 11.55
CA GLY A 42 -3.24 5.12 12.07
C GLY A 42 -4.16 4.52 11.00
N LEU A 43 -4.56 3.26 11.18
CA LEU A 43 -5.66 2.66 10.43
C LEU A 43 -6.99 3.24 10.91
N VAL A 44 -7.64 4.01 10.05
CA VAL A 44 -8.94 4.65 10.31
C VAL A 44 -10.04 4.02 9.45
N LYS A 45 -11.30 4.11 9.92
CA LYS A 45 -12.45 3.63 9.13
C LYS A 45 -12.79 4.56 7.97
N ASP A 46 -12.63 5.87 8.15
CA ASP A 46 -12.84 6.87 7.11
C ASP A 46 -11.47 7.40 6.63
N PRO A 47 -11.05 7.11 5.38
CA PRO A 47 -9.81 7.62 4.81
C PRO A 47 -9.64 9.16 4.89
N LEU A 48 -10.74 9.92 4.98
CA LEU A 48 -10.69 11.39 5.10
C LEU A 48 -10.28 11.87 6.50
N THR A 49 -10.36 11.01 7.51
CA THR A 49 -9.98 11.36 8.89
C THR A 49 -8.52 11.00 9.20
N ARG A 50 -7.79 10.47 8.21
CA ARG A 50 -6.36 10.18 8.36
C ARG A 50 -5.58 11.43 8.79
N VAL A 51 -4.69 11.22 9.74
CA VAL A 51 -3.74 12.22 10.22
C VAL A 51 -2.33 11.65 10.16
N ILE A 52 -1.37 12.50 9.85
CA ILE A 52 0.06 12.19 9.92
C ILE A 52 0.73 13.21 10.83
N ASP A 53 1.73 12.76 11.59
CA ASP A 53 2.57 13.63 12.39
C ASP A 53 3.48 14.46 11.49
N LEU A 54 3.40 15.79 11.59
CA LEU A 54 4.23 16.70 10.81
C LEU A 54 5.72 16.55 11.14
N ASP A 55 6.06 16.29 12.40
CA ASP A 55 7.45 16.13 12.83
C ASP A 55 8.06 14.87 12.23
N TYR A 56 7.26 13.80 12.10
CA TYR A 56 7.65 12.60 11.35
C TYR A 56 7.89 12.92 9.87
N VAL A 57 6.99 13.66 9.22
CA VAL A 57 7.15 14.04 7.80
C VAL A 57 8.45 14.84 7.61
N GLN A 58 8.73 15.82 8.48
CA GLN A 58 9.97 16.59 8.47
C GLN A 58 11.19 15.71 8.72
N ALA A 59 11.10 14.71 9.61
CA ALA A 59 12.19 13.77 9.88
C ALA A 59 12.62 12.99 8.62
N THR A 60 11.68 12.67 7.71
CA THR A 60 12.00 11.98 6.45
C THR A 60 13.02 12.72 5.57
N GLN A 61 13.18 14.03 5.74
CA GLN A 61 14.14 14.83 4.99
C GLN A 61 15.60 14.50 5.32
N ALA A 62 15.88 13.95 6.52
CA ALA A 62 17.22 13.44 6.85
C ALA A 62 17.62 12.24 5.97
N PHE A 63 16.65 11.64 5.28
CA PHE A 63 16.80 10.51 4.38
C PHE A 63 16.40 10.90 2.94
N ASP A 64 16.57 12.16 2.53
CA ASP A 64 16.34 12.53 1.13
C ASP A 64 17.24 11.69 0.21
N GLY A 65 16.65 11.09 -0.82
CA GLY A 65 17.33 10.11 -1.67
C GLY A 65 17.42 8.68 -1.13
N HIS A 66 17.03 8.43 0.12
CA HIS A 66 17.12 7.13 0.79
C HIS A 66 15.78 6.63 1.33
N PHE A 67 14.77 7.48 1.44
CA PHE A 67 13.43 7.11 1.93
C PHE A 67 12.43 7.12 0.78
N PHE A 68 11.64 6.06 0.68
CA PHE A 68 10.60 5.90 -0.32
C PHE A 68 9.36 5.25 0.29
N VAL A 69 8.19 5.75 -0.11
CA VAL A 69 6.92 5.10 0.16
C VAL A 69 6.57 4.12 -0.97
N LEU A 70 5.86 3.05 -0.64
CA LEU A 70 5.31 2.08 -1.57
C LEU A 70 3.93 1.67 -1.06
N THR A 71 2.89 2.30 -1.60
CA THR A 71 1.53 2.17 -1.07
C THR A 71 0.50 1.86 -2.17
N ASN A 72 -0.62 1.28 -1.75
CA ASN A 72 -1.79 1.11 -2.62
C ASN A 72 -2.67 2.37 -2.65
N GLY A 73 -2.57 3.25 -1.65
CA GLY A 73 -3.20 4.58 -1.67
C GLY A 73 -2.59 5.46 -2.77
N GLU A 74 -3.11 6.67 -2.94
CA GLU A 74 -2.61 7.64 -3.94
C GLU A 74 -1.86 8.80 -3.28
N HIS A 75 -0.91 9.39 -3.98
CA HIS A 75 -0.24 10.63 -3.56
C HIS A 75 -1.18 11.83 -3.68
N VAL A 76 -1.93 11.91 -4.77
CA VAL A 76 -2.80 13.04 -5.12
C VAL A 76 -4.29 12.66 -5.01
N GLY A 77 -5.16 13.63 -5.32
CA GLY A 77 -6.61 13.49 -5.16
C GLY A 77 -7.09 13.91 -3.78
N GLN A 78 -8.42 13.93 -3.59
CA GLN A 78 -9.03 14.42 -2.37
C GLN A 78 -8.62 13.63 -1.11
N ARG A 79 -8.35 12.33 -1.31
CA ARG A 79 -7.95 11.36 -0.26
C ARG A 79 -6.45 11.01 -0.33
N GLY A 80 -5.70 11.70 -1.19
CA GLY A 80 -4.29 11.43 -1.41
C GLY A 80 -3.40 11.87 -0.24
N VAL A 81 -2.26 11.22 -0.12
CA VAL A 81 -1.28 11.45 0.96
C VAL A 81 -0.82 12.91 1.02
N ASN A 82 -0.69 13.58 -0.13
CA ASN A 82 -0.32 14.99 -0.18
C ASN A 82 -1.32 15.85 0.58
N ARG A 83 -2.63 15.57 0.47
CA ARG A 83 -3.65 16.32 1.18
C ARG A 83 -3.54 16.14 2.70
N ILE A 84 -3.19 14.92 3.13
CA ILE A 84 -2.95 14.61 4.55
C ILE A 84 -1.74 15.41 5.06
N VAL A 85 -0.65 15.47 4.30
CA VAL A 85 0.54 16.28 4.62
C VAL A 85 0.22 17.77 4.64
N GLU A 86 -0.50 18.29 3.65
CA GLU A 86 -0.94 19.68 3.59
C GLU A 86 -1.79 20.07 4.81
N ASN A 87 -2.68 19.18 5.24
CA ASN A 87 -3.52 19.38 6.42
C ASN A 87 -2.69 19.39 7.70
N ALA A 88 -1.76 18.45 7.86
CA ALA A 88 -0.83 18.43 9.00
C ALA A 88 0.05 19.68 9.05
N ALA A 89 0.49 20.17 7.90
CA ALA A 89 1.24 21.41 7.73
C ALA A 89 0.36 22.68 7.88
N GLN A 90 -0.96 22.54 7.90
CA GLN A 90 -1.95 23.63 7.88
C GLN A 90 -1.77 24.63 6.73
N SER A 91 -1.00 24.28 5.69
CA SER A 91 -0.66 25.16 4.58
C SER A 91 -0.06 24.38 3.43
N ARG A 92 -0.74 24.40 2.27
CA ARG A 92 -0.23 23.84 1.02
C ARG A 92 1.04 24.53 0.53
N ILE A 93 1.10 25.85 0.70
CA ILE A 93 2.27 26.65 0.30
C ILE A 93 3.48 26.23 1.12
N TYR A 94 3.31 26.04 2.43
CA TYR A 94 4.38 25.60 3.31
C TYR A 94 4.80 24.15 3.01
N ALA A 95 3.84 23.23 2.86
CA ALA A 95 4.14 21.83 2.54
C ALA A 95 4.99 21.71 1.25
N SER A 96 4.66 22.48 0.22
CA SER A 96 5.42 22.49 -1.02
C SER A 96 6.77 23.19 -0.87
N SER A 97 6.82 24.41 -0.32
CA SER A 97 8.09 25.17 -0.26
C SER A 97 9.12 24.54 0.68
N ALA A 98 8.65 23.84 1.71
CA ALA A 98 9.49 23.08 2.61
C ALA A 98 9.76 21.65 2.13
N ARG A 99 9.31 21.24 0.93
CA ARG A 99 9.56 19.90 0.34
C ARG A 99 9.14 18.76 1.28
N LEU A 100 7.90 18.84 1.79
CA LEU A 100 7.34 17.90 2.77
C LEU A 100 6.64 16.68 2.16
N TYR A 101 6.50 16.62 0.83
CA TYR A 101 5.84 15.47 0.19
C TYR A 101 6.71 14.21 0.30
N LEU A 102 6.04 13.08 0.53
CA LEU A 102 6.72 11.79 0.71
C LEU A 102 7.03 11.21 -0.69
N PRO A 103 8.31 11.02 -1.05
CA PRO A 103 8.67 10.49 -2.36
C PRO A 103 8.44 8.97 -2.41
N GLY A 104 8.16 8.44 -3.59
CA GLY A 104 7.99 7.00 -3.81
C GLY A 104 6.83 6.66 -4.73
N LEU A 105 6.34 5.43 -4.62
CA LEU A 105 5.28 4.88 -5.45
C LEU A 105 3.96 4.74 -4.69
N ALA A 106 2.89 5.10 -5.37
CA ALA A 106 1.51 5.00 -4.95
C ALA A 106 0.68 4.28 -6.04
N ALA A 107 -0.61 4.12 -5.80
CA ALA A 107 -1.56 3.43 -6.68
C ALA A 107 -1.09 2.03 -7.09
N GLY A 108 -0.50 1.27 -6.16
CA GLY A 108 0.01 -0.07 -6.45
C GLY A 108 1.24 -0.07 -7.38
N GLY A 109 1.96 1.04 -7.47
CA GLY A 109 3.24 1.13 -8.18
C GLY A 109 3.23 1.96 -9.46
N VAL A 110 2.08 2.46 -9.91
CA VAL A 110 1.98 3.22 -11.17
C VAL A 110 2.03 4.73 -11.00
N GLN A 111 1.97 5.25 -9.77
CA GLN A 111 2.03 6.69 -9.51
C GLN A 111 3.33 7.02 -8.78
N TRP A 112 4.28 7.62 -9.48
CA TRP A 112 5.54 8.08 -8.91
C TRP A 112 5.41 9.53 -8.44
N GLN A 113 5.99 9.83 -7.28
CA GLN A 113 6.15 11.19 -6.78
C GLN A 113 7.57 11.42 -6.26
N ASP A 114 8.11 12.60 -6.54
CA ASP A 114 9.32 13.10 -5.87
C ASP A 114 9.01 13.98 -4.65
N ARG A 115 10.05 14.40 -3.93
CA ARG A 115 9.89 15.19 -2.71
C ARG A 115 9.36 16.61 -2.95
N ASP A 116 9.47 17.09 -4.19
CA ASP A 116 8.96 18.39 -4.62
C ASP A 116 7.46 18.32 -4.98
N GLY A 117 6.86 17.12 -4.94
CA GLY A 117 5.46 16.87 -5.25
C GLY A 117 5.19 16.75 -6.74
N GLN A 118 6.23 16.55 -7.57
CA GLN A 118 6.04 16.27 -8.98
C GLN A 118 5.61 14.82 -9.14
N VAL A 119 4.45 14.64 -9.79
CA VAL A 119 3.83 13.34 -9.99
C VAL A 119 3.94 12.92 -11.45
N SER A 120 4.31 11.66 -11.68
CA SER A 120 4.25 11.02 -12.99
C SER A 120 3.59 9.64 -12.87
N HIS A 121 3.23 9.05 -14.01
CA HIS A 121 2.57 7.74 -14.06
C HIS A 121 3.36 6.76 -14.95
N PRO A 122 4.49 6.20 -14.47
CA PRO A 122 5.33 5.32 -15.29
C PRO A 122 4.57 4.11 -15.84
N GLY A 123 4.73 3.84 -17.13
CA GLY A 123 4.03 2.76 -17.82
C GLY A 123 2.55 3.04 -18.10
N VAL A 124 2.04 4.24 -17.79
CA VAL A 124 0.64 4.62 -18.08
C VAL A 124 0.60 5.64 -19.19
N SER A 125 -0.16 5.34 -20.23
CA SER A 125 -0.34 6.24 -21.38
C SER A 125 -1.27 7.41 -21.05
N GLU A 126 -1.13 8.51 -21.79
CA GLU A 126 -2.06 9.65 -21.69
C GLU A 126 -3.50 9.25 -22.00
N ALA A 127 -3.70 8.32 -22.93
CA ALA A 127 -5.03 7.81 -23.28
C ALA A 127 -5.65 7.01 -22.12
N GLU A 128 -4.87 6.18 -21.43
CA GLU A 128 -5.34 5.48 -20.23
C GLU A 128 -5.72 6.46 -19.10
N MET A 129 -4.87 7.47 -18.86
CA MET A 129 -5.16 8.51 -17.86
C MET A 129 -6.41 9.32 -18.20
N ALA A 130 -6.56 9.71 -19.47
CA ALA A 130 -7.72 10.45 -19.94
C ALA A 130 -9.00 9.62 -19.78
N PHE A 131 -8.95 8.32 -20.05
CA PHE A 131 -10.08 7.42 -19.83
C PHE A 131 -10.46 7.35 -18.35
N LEU A 132 -9.49 7.12 -17.46
CA LEU A 132 -9.73 7.04 -16.00
C LEU A 132 -10.35 8.32 -15.43
N GLN A 133 -9.96 9.49 -15.92
CA GLN A 133 -10.54 10.77 -15.52
C GLN A 133 -12.04 10.89 -15.81
N THR A 134 -12.57 10.12 -16.77
CA THR A 134 -14.01 10.13 -17.08
C THR A 134 -14.84 9.26 -16.12
N VAL A 135 -14.21 8.27 -15.47
CA VAL A 135 -14.90 7.23 -14.69
C VAL A 135 -15.67 7.80 -13.48
N PRO A 136 -15.12 8.70 -12.65
CA PRO A 136 -15.86 9.27 -11.52
C PRO A 136 -17.17 9.97 -11.94
N GLN A 137 -17.17 10.65 -13.09
CA GLN A 137 -18.36 11.30 -13.62
C GLN A 137 -19.41 10.26 -14.06
N ARG A 138 -18.97 9.17 -14.70
CA ARG A 138 -19.86 8.07 -15.12
C ARG A 138 -20.47 7.35 -13.92
N ILE A 139 -19.70 7.13 -12.86
CA ILE A 139 -20.20 6.60 -11.56
C ILE A 139 -21.25 7.55 -10.98
N THR A 140 -20.92 8.85 -10.91
CA THR A 140 -21.84 9.88 -10.40
C THR A 140 -23.16 9.88 -11.15
N GLN A 141 -23.11 9.85 -12.49
CA GLN A 141 -24.30 9.82 -13.34
C GLN A 141 -25.14 8.57 -13.13
N ARG A 142 -24.53 7.37 -13.06
CA ARG A 142 -25.27 6.13 -12.84
C ARG A 142 -25.91 6.07 -11.45
N LEU A 143 -25.22 6.56 -10.41
CA LEU A 143 -25.79 6.65 -9.07
C LEU A 143 -26.94 7.66 -8.99
N GLN A 144 -26.80 8.82 -9.64
CA GLN A 144 -27.87 9.81 -9.68
C GLN A 144 -29.09 9.27 -10.44
N GLN A 145 -28.88 8.64 -11.60
CA GLN A 145 -29.93 7.99 -12.37
C GLN A 145 -30.67 6.95 -11.53
N PHE A 146 -29.94 6.08 -10.81
CA PHE A 146 -30.57 5.09 -9.93
C PHE A 146 -31.40 5.75 -8.83
N CYS A 147 -30.90 6.83 -8.20
CA CYS A 147 -31.67 7.57 -7.21
C CYS A 147 -32.94 8.18 -7.80
N ASP A 148 -32.86 8.74 -9.01
CA ASP A 148 -33.99 9.39 -9.69
C ASP A 148 -35.07 8.37 -10.10
N GLU A 149 -34.67 7.18 -10.58
CA GLU A 149 -35.56 6.06 -10.91
C GLU A 149 -36.28 5.50 -9.67
N HIS A 150 -35.73 5.74 -8.48
CA HIS A 150 -36.25 5.31 -7.19
C HIS A 150 -36.58 6.48 -6.25
N ALA A 151 -36.97 7.63 -6.80
CA ALA A 151 -37.22 8.86 -6.03
C ALA A 151 -38.34 8.74 -4.98
N ASP A 152 -39.28 7.81 -5.17
CA ASP A 152 -40.33 7.49 -4.19
C ASP A 152 -39.78 6.78 -2.94
N GLU A 153 -38.58 6.19 -3.05
CA GLU A 153 -37.95 5.35 -2.04
C GLU A 153 -36.70 5.98 -1.43
N ILE A 154 -36.01 6.85 -2.18
CA ILE A 154 -34.74 7.48 -1.83
C ILE A 154 -34.92 8.99 -1.77
N GLU A 155 -34.80 9.57 -0.58
CA GLU A 155 -34.97 11.00 -0.37
C GLU A 155 -33.90 11.82 -1.12
N SER A 156 -34.31 12.92 -1.76
CA SER A 156 -33.43 13.75 -2.59
C SER A 156 -32.19 14.30 -1.84
N ASP A 157 -32.36 14.72 -0.58
CA ASP A 157 -31.26 15.24 0.23
C ASP A 157 -30.30 14.15 0.71
N PHE A 158 -30.80 12.93 0.89
CA PHE A 158 -29.95 11.76 1.11
C PHE A 158 -29.20 11.41 -0.17
N ALA A 159 -29.89 11.28 -1.31
CA ALA A 159 -29.31 10.93 -2.61
C ALA A 159 -28.09 11.80 -2.96
N LYS A 160 -28.23 13.13 -2.88
CA LYS A 160 -27.12 14.07 -3.17
C LYS A 160 -25.89 13.84 -2.30
N ARG A 161 -26.09 13.59 -0.99
CA ARG A 161 -24.99 13.34 -0.04
C ARG A 161 -24.38 11.95 -0.27
N ALA A 162 -25.22 10.95 -0.51
CA ALA A 162 -24.81 9.57 -0.74
C ALA A 162 -23.97 9.45 -2.02
N VAL A 163 -24.42 10.03 -3.13
CA VAL A 163 -23.67 10.05 -4.41
C VAL A 163 -22.28 10.66 -4.23
N ARG A 164 -22.20 11.84 -3.59
CA ARG A 164 -20.91 12.50 -3.35
C ARG A 164 -19.97 11.68 -2.46
N THR A 165 -20.53 10.94 -1.51
CA THR A 165 -19.74 10.10 -0.58
C THR A 165 -19.29 8.81 -1.25
N ALA A 166 -20.14 8.23 -2.10
CA ALA A 166 -19.90 6.97 -2.78
C ALA A 166 -18.86 7.08 -3.90
N VAL A 167 -18.73 8.24 -4.54
CA VAL A 167 -17.74 8.42 -5.61
C VAL A 167 -16.37 8.76 -5.00
N LEU A 168 -15.42 7.84 -5.16
CA LEU A 168 -14.01 8.06 -4.84
C LEU A 168 -13.27 8.37 -6.15
N ASP A 169 -12.79 9.60 -6.26
CA ASP A 169 -12.16 10.21 -7.44
C ASP A 169 -10.65 9.93 -7.54
N ASN A 170 -10.23 8.77 -7.03
CA ASN A 170 -8.89 8.23 -7.17
C ASN A 170 -8.48 8.24 -8.66
N ILE A 171 -7.33 8.81 -8.98
CA ILE A 171 -6.91 9.08 -10.37
C ILE A 171 -6.55 7.78 -11.10
N ALA A 172 -5.90 6.84 -10.40
CA ALA A 172 -5.44 5.58 -10.96
C ALA A 172 -6.36 4.39 -10.64
N SER A 173 -7.30 4.61 -9.70
CA SER A 173 -8.24 3.60 -9.21
C SER A 173 -9.64 4.15 -8.87
N PRO A 174 -10.33 4.87 -9.78
CA PRO A 174 -11.68 5.38 -9.54
C PRO A 174 -12.60 4.31 -8.94
N THR A 175 -13.29 4.64 -7.85
CA THR A 175 -14.06 3.65 -7.08
C THR A 175 -15.46 4.15 -6.77
N ALA A 176 -16.45 3.26 -6.88
CA ALA A 176 -17.77 3.44 -6.27
C ALA A 176 -17.82 2.66 -4.95
N ASN A 177 -17.97 3.36 -3.82
CA ASN A 177 -18.16 2.78 -2.49
C ASN A 177 -19.65 2.89 -2.09
N LEU A 178 -20.34 1.75 -2.03
CA LEU A 178 -21.76 1.68 -1.76
C LEU A 178 -22.11 1.51 -0.27
N ASN A 179 -21.16 1.70 0.67
CA ASN A 179 -21.43 1.55 2.10
C ASN A 179 -22.52 2.53 2.56
N VAL A 180 -22.43 3.79 2.12
CA VAL A 180 -23.43 4.82 2.46
C VAL A 180 -24.83 4.46 1.96
N PHE A 181 -24.93 3.74 0.84
CA PHE A 181 -26.21 3.26 0.32
C PHE A 181 -26.71 2.03 1.06
N TYR A 182 -25.82 1.13 1.49
CA TYR A 182 -26.20 -0.04 2.28
C TYR A 182 -26.85 0.37 3.60
N GLU A 183 -26.28 1.35 4.31
CA GLU A 183 -26.84 1.84 5.57
C GLU A 183 -28.29 2.32 5.43
N TYR A 184 -28.65 2.87 4.27
CA TYR A 184 -30.00 3.36 3.97
C TYR A 184 -30.93 2.30 3.37
N LEU A 185 -30.39 1.33 2.62
CA LEU A 185 -31.16 0.32 1.88
C LEU A 185 -31.10 -1.08 2.52
N CYS A 186 -30.50 -1.25 3.71
CA CYS A 186 -30.32 -2.56 4.35
C CYS A 186 -31.63 -3.32 4.59
N ASP A 187 -32.72 -2.60 4.87
CA ASP A 187 -34.07 -3.18 5.02
C ASP A 187 -34.78 -3.43 3.68
N ARG A 188 -34.17 -3.04 2.55
CA ARG A 188 -34.68 -3.17 1.18
C ARG A 188 -33.65 -3.87 0.30
N VAL A 189 -33.32 -5.10 0.67
CA VAL A 189 -32.25 -5.91 0.04
C VAL A 189 -32.38 -5.95 -1.48
N ASP A 190 -33.57 -6.18 -2.03
CA ASP A 190 -33.78 -6.24 -3.49
C ASP A 190 -33.39 -4.93 -4.20
N ARG A 191 -33.61 -3.78 -3.55
CA ARG A 191 -33.21 -2.47 -4.08
C ARG A 191 -31.71 -2.28 -4.01
N TYR A 192 -31.09 -2.69 -2.91
CA TYR A 192 -29.64 -2.62 -2.79
C TYR A 192 -28.93 -3.56 -3.78
N VAL A 193 -29.47 -4.76 -4.01
CA VAL A 193 -29.00 -5.68 -5.06
C VAL A 193 -29.16 -5.06 -6.45
N ALA A 194 -30.27 -4.38 -6.73
CA ALA A 194 -30.44 -3.67 -8.00
C ALA A 194 -29.39 -2.56 -8.21
N LEU A 195 -29.03 -1.83 -7.15
CA LEU A 195 -27.94 -0.85 -7.18
C LEU A 195 -26.58 -1.50 -7.46
N GLN A 196 -26.27 -2.62 -6.79
CA GLN A 196 -25.04 -3.39 -7.03
C GLN A 196 -24.94 -3.86 -8.50
N GLN A 197 -26.04 -4.36 -9.05
CA GLN A 197 -26.10 -4.75 -10.46
C GLN A 197 -25.98 -3.56 -11.41
N ALA A 198 -26.55 -2.40 -11.07
CA ALA A 198 -26.41 -1.18 -11.87
C ALA A 198 -24.95 -0.69 -11.93
N MET A 199 -24.22 -0.79 -10.81
CA MET A 199 -22.79 -0.50 -10.77
C MET A 199 -21.97 -1.56 -11.50
N GLN A 200 -22.27 -2.85 -11.33
CA GLN A 200 -21.59 -3.91 -12.07
C GLN A 200 -21.70 -3.68 -13.59
N ARG A 201 -22.92 -3.41 -14.08
CA ARG A 201 -23.15 -3.09 -15.50
C ARG A 201 -22.34 -1.88 -15.95
N LEU A 202 -22.26 -0.82 -15.14
CA LEU A 202 -21.41 0.32 -15.46
C LEU A 202 -19.94 -0.09 -15.59
N MET A 203 -19.43 -0.93 -14.69
CA MET A 203 -18.03 -1.39 -14.75
C MET A 203 -17.75 -2.23 -16.00
N GLU A 204 -18.70 -3.08 -16.41
CA GLU A 204 -18.63 -3.84 -17.66
C GLU A 204 -18.68 -2.92 -18.89
N GLU A 205 -19.60 -1.95 -18.91
CA GLU A 205 -19.69 -0.91 -19.95
C GLU A 205 -18.38 -0.11 -20.06
N LEU A 206 -17.74 0.24 -18.94
CA LEU A 206 -16.46 0.95 -18.95
C LEU A 206 -15.33 0.09 -19.54
N LEU A 207 -15.29 -1.21 -19.26
CA LEU A 207 -14.31 -2.11 -19.90
C LEU A 207 -14.54 -2.19 -21.42
N ASP A 208 -15.80 -2.27 -21.85
CA ASP A 208 -16.16 -2.30 -23.27
C ASP A 208 -15.85 -0.98 -23.97
N ASP A 209 -16.16 0.16 -23.35
CA ASP A 209 -15.82 1.50 -23.86
C ASP A 209 -14.30 1.68 -23.99
N ALA A 210 -13.52 1.19 -23.02
CA ALA A 210 -12.06 1.19 -23.10
C ALA A 210 -11.56 0.34 -24.27
N ASN A 211 -12.11 -0.87 -24.45
CA ASN A 211 -11.79 -1.74 -25.58
C ASN A 211 -12.08 -1.06 -26.93
N GLN A 212 -13.23 -0.38 -27.06
CA GLN A 212 -13.59 0.35 -28.28
C GLN A 212 -12.67 1.53 -28.58
N GLN A 213 -12.05 2.11 -27.55
CA GLN A 213 -11.05 3.18 -27.67
C GLN A 213 -9.63 2.65 -27.91
N GLY A 214 -9.46 1.34 -28.09
CA GLY A 214 -8.15 0.72 -28.31
C GLY A 214 -7.32 0.53 -27.03
N LEU A 215 -7.94 0.66 -25.86
CA LEU A 215 -7.32 0.44 -24.54
C LEU A 215 -7.58 -0.98 -24.04
N THR A 216 -7.47 -1.95 -24.95
CA THR A 216 -7.70 -3.36 -24.63
C THR A 216 -6.71 -3.84 -23.59
N ASP A 217 -7.21 -4.56 -22.58
CA ASP A 217 -6.43 -5.06 -21.43
C ASP A 217 -5.77 -4.00 -20.53
N SER A 218 -5.99 -2.70 -20.79
CA SER A 218 -5.47 -1.62 -19.95
C SER A 218 -6.05 -1.61 -18.53
N PHE A 219 -7.29 -2.08 -18.39
CA PHE A 219 -8.03 -1.99 -17.12
C PHE A 219 -8.58 -3.33 -16.66
N PHE A 220 -8.94 -3.38 -15.37
CA PHE A 220 -9.71 -4.45 -14.77
C PHE A 220 -10.59 -3.89 -13.66
N VAL A 221 -11.56 -4.68 -13.23
CA VAL A 221 -12.47 -4.32 -12.15
C VAL A 221 -12.15 -5.16 -10.93
N HIS A 222 -11.98 -4.51 -9.78
CA HIS A 222 -11.85 -5.15 -8.49
C HIS A 222 -13.12 -4.93 -7.67
N TYR A 223 -13.71 -6.02 -7.18
CA TYR A 223 -14.86 -6.02 -6.30
C TYR A 223 -14.41 -6.39 -4.88
N ALA A 224 -14.80 -5.60 -3.88
CA ALA A 224 -14.54 -5.95 -2.47
C ALA A 224 -15.83 -5.90 -1.63
N PRO A 225 -16.16 -6.99 -0.91
CA PRO A 225 -15.69 -8.38 -1.10
C PRO A 225 -16.12 -8.99 -2.46
N ASN A 226 -15.41 -10.00 -2.97
CA ASN A 226 -15.76 -10.77 -4.19
C ASN A 226 -15.95 -12.28 -3.91
N LEU A 227 -16.43 -13.02 -4.92
CA LEU A 227 -16.58 -14.49 -4.92
C LEU A 227 -15.44 -15.20 -5.68
N GLY A 228 -14.27 -14.57 -5.79
CA GLY A 228 -13.17 -15.06 -6.61
C GLY A 228 -13.28 -14.60 -8.07
N ARG A 229 -12.81 -15.43 -9.00
CA ARG A 229 -12.77 -15.14 -10.44
C ARG A 229 -13.52 -16.18 -11.25
N ASP A 230 -14.13 -15.76 -12.35
CA ASP A 230 -14.78 -16.65 -13.33
C ASP A 230 -13.76 -17.34 -14.25
N ASP A 231 -14.24 -18.19 -15.16
CA ASP A 231 -13.39 -18.91 -16.12
C ASP A 231 -12.65 -17.99 -17.10
N ARG A 232 -13.04 -16.72 -17.19
CA ARG A 232 -12.37 -15.67 -17.99
C ARG A 232 -11.37 -14.88 -17.15
N GLY A 233 -11.22 -15.22 -15.86
CA GLY A 233 -10.35 -14.52 -14.92
C GLY A 233 -10.90 -13.18 -14.42
N LEU A 234 -12.17 -12.87 -14.67
CA LEU A 234 -12.84 -11.66 -14.19
C LEU A 234 -13.40 -11.89 -12.78
N GLU A 235 -13.32 -10.88 -11.91
CA GLU A 235 -13.86 -11.02 -10.56
C GLU A 235 -15.38 -11.18 -10.55
N ILE A 236 -15.87 -12.03 -9.65
CA ILE A 236 -17.30 -12.30 -9.50
C ILE A 236 -17.83 -11.46 -8.34
N ILE A 237 -18.84 -10.64 -8.61
CA ILE A 237 -19.53 -9.85 -7.59
C ILE A 237 -20.21 -10.76 -6.54
N ARG A 238 -20.17 -10.33 -5.27
CA ARG A 238 -20.96 -10.92 -4.19
C ARG A 238 -22.20 -10.06 -3.95
N LEU A 239 -23.35 -10.44 -4.49
CA LEU A 239 -24.59 -9.71 -4.24
C LEU A 239 -25.02 -9.78 -2.76
N ALA A 240 -25.65 -8.71 -2.30
CA ALA A 240 -26.18 -8.58 -0.94
C ALA A 240 -27.27 -9.59 -0.63
N LYS A 241 -27.44 -9.88 0.65
CA LYS A 241 -28.49 -10.73 1.23
C LYS A 241 -28.99 -10.08 2.51
N ALA A 242 -30.08 -10.61 3.09
CA ALA A 242 -30.55 -10.13 4.38
C ALA A 242 -29.44 -10.20 5.45
N GLY A 243 -29.08 -9.04 6.02
CA GLY A 243 -28.02 -8.90 7.02
C GLY A 243 -26.58 -8.94 6.48
N ASP A 244 -26.38 -8.92 5.16
CA ASP A 244 -25.07 -8.97 4.50
C ASP A 244 -25.04 -8.03 3.30
N SER A 245 -24.17 -7.02 3.34
CA SER A 245 -24.02 -6.04 2.25
C SER A 245 -23.45 -6.64 0.97
N GLY A 246 -22.79 -7.80 1.01
CA GLY A 246 -22.04 -8.27 -0.15
C GLY A 246 -20.99 -7.24 -0.60
N THR A 247 -20.78 -7.10 -1.90
CA THR A 247 -19.81 -6.17 -2.52
C THR A 247 -20.22 -4.72 -2.30
N THR A 248 -19.35 -3.95 -1.66
CA THR A 248 -19.56 -2.53 -1.40
C THR A 248 -18.62 -1.67 -2.24
N ASP A 249 -17.43 -2.17 -2.59
CA ASP A 249 -16.45 -1.45 -3.39
C ASP A 249 -16.39 -1.97 -4.82
N PHE A 250 -16.51 -1.05 -5.78
CA PHE A 250 -16.39 -1.29 -7.22
C PHE A 250 -15.26 -0.41 -7.75
N GLN A 251 -14.06 -0.97 -7.84
CA GLN A 251 -12.85 -0.23 -8.21
C GLN A 251 -12.52 -0.52 -9.68
N PHE A 252 -12.44 0.53 -10.49
CA PHE A 252 -11.98 0.44 -11.86
C PHE A 252 -10.50 0.81 -11.89
N MET A 253 -9.63 -0.17 -12.15
CA MET A 253 -8.20 -0.04 -11.90
C MET A 253 -7.38 -0.31 -13.15
N ILE A 254 -6.23 0.35 -13.23
CA ILE A 254 -5.24 0.05 -14.25
C ILE A 254 -4.59 -1.32 -14.02
N ARG A 255 -4.50 -2.13 -15.07
CA ARG A 255 -3.90 -3.46 -15.03
C ARG A 255 -2.39 -3.39 -14.88
N GLY A 256 -1.83 -4.31 -14.08
CA GLY A 256 -0.39 -4.45 -13.89
C GLY A 256 0.20 -3.59 -12.77
N ALA A 257 -0.63 -2.92 -11.97
CA ALA A 257 -0.20 -2.28 -10.74
C ALA A 257 0.12 -3.35 -9.67
N ILE A 258 1.39 -3.77 -9.60
CA ILE A 258 1.89 -4.77 -8.66
C ILE A 258 2.79 -4.09 -7.63
N LYS A 259 2.36 -4.09 -6.36
CA LYS A 259 3.09 -3.41 -5.27
C LYS A 259 4.53 -3.90 -5.17
N GLU A 260 4.78 -5.22 -5.21
CA GLU A 260 6.13 -5.79 -5.11
C GLU A 260 7.08 -5.38 -6.24
N ALA A 261 6.60 -5.24 -7.48
CA ALA A 261 7.42 -4.73 -8.59
C ALA A 261 7.86 -3.28 -8.36
N GLY A 262 7.13 -2.53 -7.52
CA GLY A 262 7.51 -1.20 -7.07
C GLY A 262 8.87 -1.15 -6.36
N VAL A 263 9.31 -2.25 -5.72
CA VAL A 263 10.66 -2.35 -5.14
C VAL A 263 11.73 -2.20 -6.21
N LEU A 264 11.56 -2.87 -7.36
CA LEU A 264 12.51 -2.79 -8.47
C LEU A 264 12.51 -1.40 -9.11
N ALA A 265 11.33 -0.80 -9.28
CA ALA A 265 11.22 0.56 -9.82
C ALA A 265 11.89 1.60 -8.91
N ILE A 266 11.70 1.51 -7.58
CA ILE A 266 12.42 2.34 -6.61
C ILE A 266 13.93 2.09 -6.69
N LEU A 267 14.36 0.82 -6.72
CA LEU A 267 15.77 0.45 -6.77
C LEU A 267 16.45 0.95 -8.06
N ASN A 268 15.75 0.87 -9.20
CA ASN A 268 16.21 1.37 -10.49
C ASN A 268 16.50 2.89 -10.43
N ARG A 269 15.60 3.66 -9.81
CA ARG A 269 15.78 5.11 -9.58
C ARG A 269 16.86 5.42 -8.56
N TYR A 270 16.97 4.61 -7.51
CA TYR A 270 18.01 4.72 -6.51
C TYR A 270 19.41 4.54 -7.13
N TYR A 271 19.56 3.55 -8.02
CA TYR A 271 20.81 3.33 -8.76
C TYR A 271 21.12 4.50 -9.69
N TYR A 272 20.14 5.02 -10.43
CA TYR A 272 20.36 6.18 -11.30
C TYR A 272 20.92 7.38 -10.55
N ARG A 273 20.37 7.70 -9.37
CA ARG A 273 20.88 8.82 -8.54
C ARG A 273 22.35 8.66 -8.13
N ARG A 274 22.84 7.43 -8.01
CA ARG A 274 24.22 7.13 -7.58
C ARG A 274 25.19 6.92 -8.72
N THR A 275 24.71 6.37 -9.84
CA THR A 275 25.55 5.86 -10.93
C THR A 275 25.34 6.58 -12.26
N GLY A 276 24.29 7.41 -12.36
CA GLY A 276 23.85 8.04 -13.60
C GLY A 276 23.20 7.08 -14.60
N ARG A 277 22.94 5.82 -14.22
CA ARG A 277 22.36 4.79 -15.09
C ARG A 277 21.20 4.08 -14.43
N TYR A 278 20.17 3.76 -15.22
CA TYR A 278 19.05 2.92 -14.81
C TYR A 278 19.34 1.46 -15.20
N PRO A 279 19.60 0.54 -14.24
CA PRO A 279 19.85 -0.87 -14.53
C PRO A 279 18.77 -1.55 -15.39
N LEU A 280 17.51 -1.14 -15.22
CA LEU A 280 16.35 -1.69 -15.94
C LEU A 280 15.86 -0.77 -17.08
N GLY A 281 16.58 0.33 -17.37
CA GLY A 281 16.13 1.38 -18.30
C GLY A 281 15.32 2.49 -17.61
N GLU A 282 15.33 3.69 -18.19
CA GLU A 282 14.68 4.88 -17.62
C GLU A 282 13.15 4.74 -17.53
N ASP A 283 12.58 4.06 -18.53
CA ASP A 283 11.14 3.87 -18.70
C ASP A 283 10.59 2.65 -17.95
N PHE A 284 11.41 1.93 -17.18
CA PHE A 284 10.97 0.75 -16.43
C PHE A 284 9.78 1.09 -15.52
N SER A 285 8.68 0.35 -15.70
CA SER A 285 7.47 0.48 -14.91
C SER A 285 7.09 -0.85 -14.25
N VAL A 286 6.22 -0.79 -13.23
CA VAL A 286 5.69 -1.99 -12.60
C VAL A 286 4.83 -2.84 -13.54
N ARG A 287 4.31 -2.24 -14.62
CA ARG A 287 3.46 -2.93 -15.61
C ARG A 287 4.26 -3.81 -16.55
N ASP A 288 5.53 -3.47 -16.78
CA ASP A 288 6.44 -4.26 -17.61
C ASP A 288 7.13 -5.37 -16.81
N ALA A 289 6.95 -5.38 -15.48
CA ALA A 289 7.61 -6.31 -14.59
C ALA A 289 6.92 -7.69 -14.59
N PRO A 290 7.68 -8.78 -14.45
CA PRO A 290 7.11 -10.10 -14.20
C PRO A 290 6.22 -10.12 -12.96
N HIS A 291 5.12 -10.87 -13.03
CA HIS A 291 4.22 -11.07 -11.89
C HIS A 291 4.75 -12.10 -10.87
N ASP A 292 5.71 -12.93 -11.26
CA ASP A 292 6.28 -13.97 -10.39
C ASP A 292 7.49 -13.45 -9.60
N ARG A 293 7.54 -13.79 -8.30
CA ARG A 293 8.61 -13.34 -7.38
C ARG A 293 9.99 -13.82 -7.79
N ALA A 294 10.12 -15.05 -8.29
CA ALA A 294 11.42 -15.58 -8.70
C ALA A 294 11.92 -14.83 -9.94
N ALA A 295 11.03 -14.54 -10.90
CA ALA A 295 11.38 -13.73 -12.07
C ALA A 295 11.78 -12.29 -11.69
N LEU A 296 11.10 -11.66 -10.71
CA LEU A 296 11.52 -10.36 -10.18
C LEU A 296 12.92 -10.42 -9.56
N LEU A 297 13.23 -11.46 -8.78
CA LEU A 297 14.55 -11.63 -8.18
C LEU A 297 15.64 -11.84 -9.23
N GLU A 298 15.36 -12.62 -10.28
CA GLU A 298 16.31 -12.83 -11.39
C GLU A 298 16.59 -11.54 -12.17
N LEU A 299 15.60 -10.64 -12.35
CA LEU A 299 15.86 -9.31 -12.90
C LEU A 299 16.86 -8.54 -12.04
N VAL A 300 16.70 -8.57 -10.71
CA VAL A 300 17.63 -7.88 -9.82
C VAL A 300 19.04 -8.47 -9.96
N LYS A 301 19.17 -9.79 -9.91
CA LYS A 301 20.46 -10.51 -10.04
C LYS A 301 21.18 -10.25 -11.35
N THR A 302 20.42 -10.11 -12.44
CA THR A 302 20.98 -9.94 -13.80
C THR A 302 21.45 -8.51 -14.03
N HIS A 303 20.68 -7.51 -13.57
CA HIS A 303 20.87 -6.12 -14.00
C HIS A 303 21.58 -5.23 -12.97
N PHE A 304 21.54 -5.55 -11.68
CA PHE A 304 22.04 -4.65 -10.63
C PHE A 304 23.45 -5.05 -10.15
N ASP A 305 24.36 -4.08 -10.11
CA ASP A 305 25.71 -4.28 -9.57
C ASP A 305 25.66 -4.57 -8.04
N PRO A 306 26.13 -5.75 -7.58
CA PRO A 306 26.21 -6.10 -6.16
C PRO A 306 26.95 -5.10 -5.27
N HIS A 307 27.97 -4.41 -5.82
CA HIS A 307 28.77 -3.46 -5.06
C HIS A 307 28.00 -2.17 -4.74
N GLN A 308 27.08 -1.78 -5.63
CA GLN A 308 26.24 -0.60 -5.46
C GLN A 308 24.95 -0.88 -4.68
N MET A 309 24.60 -2.16 -4.49
CA MET A 309 23.33 -2.57 -3.87
C MET A 309 23.23 -2.05 -2.42
N PRO A 310 22.18 -1.26 -2.09
CA PRO A 310 21.98 -0.76 -0.74
C PRO A 310 21.62 -1.87 0.22
N THR A 311 21.81 -1.59 1.51
CA THR A 311 21.03 -2.28 2.54
C THR A 311 19.61 -1.72 2.50
N ILE A 312 18.62 -2.58 2.24
CA ILE A 312 17.22 -2.18 2.12
C ILE A 312 16.49 -2.48 3.43
N VAL A 313 15.81 -1.48 3.98
CA VAL A 313 14.90 -1.61 5.12
C VAL A 313 13.47 -1.57 4.59
N GLY A 314 12.79 -2.71 4.63
CA GLY A 314 11.38 -2.84 4.27
C GLY A 314 10.49 -2.66 5.51
N VAL A 315 9.48 -1.80 5.46
CA VAL A 315 8.58 -1.56 6.60
C VAL A 315 7.12 -1.73 6.18
N GLY A 316 6.37 -2.55 6.92
CA GLY A 316 4.93 -2.76 6.68
C GLY A 316 4.18 -3.12 7.95
N ASP A 317 2.86 -3.11 7.87
CA ASP A 317 1.94 -3.45 8.98
C ASP A 317 1.06 -4.67 8.65
N THR A 318 0.95 -5.01 7.35
CA THR A 318 -0.03 -5.95 6.86
C THR A 318 0.64 -7.24 6.38
N VAL A 319 0.83 -8.15 7.32
CA VAL A 319 1.32 -9.52 7.10
C VAL A 319 0.43 -10.48 7.91
N ASN A 320 -0.03 -11.56 7.28
CA ASN A 320 -0.83 -12.59 7.95
C ASN A 320 -0.48 -13.99 7.45
N SER A 321 -0.65 -14.99 8.32
CA SER A 321 -0.71 -16.39 7.97
C SER A 321 -1.80 -17.08 8.79
N THR A 322 -2.44 -18.10 8.22
CA THR A 322 -3.51 -18.87 8.86
C THR A 322 -3.37 -20.32 8.47
N VAL A 323 -3.32 -21.21 9.47
CA VAL A 323 -3.30 -22.65 9.26
C VAL A 323 -4.72 -23.20 9.41
N VAL A 324 -5.28 -23.70 8.30
CA VAL A 324 -6.59 -24.33 8.26
C VAL A 324 -6.41 -25.85 8.30
N ALA A 325 -6.97 -26.49 9.32
CA ALA A 325 -7.00 -27.95 9.40
C ALA A 325 -8.25 -28.47 8.67
N ASP A 326 -8.04 -29.40 7.75
CA ASP A 326 -9.08 -30.16 7.06
C ASP A 326 -8.78 -31.65 7.25
N GLY A 327 -9.36 -32.24 8.29
CA GLY A 327 -9.01 -33.59 8.76
C GLY A 327 -7.53 -33.70 9.15
N ASP A 328 -6.82 -34.66 8.55
CA ASP A 328 -5.38 -34.88 8.76
C ASP A 328 -4.48 -33.95 7.94
N ARG A 329 -5.06 -33.06 7.12
CA ARG A 329 -4.31 -32.13 6.26
C ARG A 329 -4.39 -30.71 6.79
N SER A 330 -3.25 -30.08 7.00
CA SER A 330 -3.17 -28.64 7.25
C SER A 330 -2.85 -27.90 5.94
N THR A 331 -3.67 -26.92 5.57
CA THR A 331 -3.35 -25.96 4.50
C THR A 331 -2.99 -24.61 5.11
N VAL A 332 -1.85 -24.08 4.71
CA VAL A 332 -1.38 -22.76 5.14
C VAL A 332 -1.81 -21.71 4.12
N ARG A 333 -2.53 -20.69 4.57
CA ARG A 333 -2.90 -19.51 3.77
C ARG A 333 -2.12 -18.31 4.28
N ARG A 334 -1.38 -17.67 3.40
CA ARG A 334 -0.53 -16.52 3.70
C ARG A 334 -1.01 -15.32 2.90
N GLY A 335 -1.01 -14.15 3.51
CA GLY A 335 -1.50 -12.94 2.85
C GLY A 335 -1.05 -11.66 3.53
N GLY A 336 -1.70 -10.58 3.12
CA GLY A 336 -1.38 -9.22 3.54
C GLY A 336 -0.76 -8.42 2.40
N SER A 337 -1.18 -7.15 2.27
CA SER A 337 -0.78 -6.26 1.18
C SER A 337 0.73 -6.00 1.13
N ASP A 338 1.42 -6.08 2.27
CA ASP A 338 2.83 -5.74 2.35
C ASP A 338 3.73 -6.96 2.17
N ARG A 339 3.16 -8.15 2.37
CA ARG A 339 3.89 -9.40 2.44
C ARG A 339 4.82 -9.62 1.25
N ASN A 340 4.32 -9.46 0.03
CA ASN A 340 5.08 -9.79 -1.17
C ASN A 340 6.28 -8.87 -1.37
N PHE A 341 6.12 -7.55 -1.15
CA PHE A 341 7.23 -6.62 -1.31
C PHE A 341 8.26 -6.78 -0.19
N LEU A 342 7.82 -7.02 1.06
CA LEU A 342 8.73 -7.29 2.18
C LEU A 342 9.53 -8.57 1.94
N GLN A 343 8.88 -9.62 1.45
CA GLN A 343 9.55 -10.87 1.11
C GLN A 343 10.55 -10.69 -0.04
N LEU A 344 10.20 -9.90 -1.07
CA LEU A 344 11.14 -9.58 -2.14
C LEU A 344 12.37 -8.81 -1.65
N ILE A 345 12.18 -7.82 -0.76
CA ILE A 345 13.30 -7.10 -0.12
C ILE A 345 14.21 -8.07 0.64
N GLN A 346 13.63 -9.01 1.39
CA GLN A 346 14.40 -10.04 2.10
C GLN A 346 15.18 -10.94 1.12
N ASP A 347 14.53 -11.39 0.05
CA ASP A 347 15.14 -12.29 -0.94
C ASP A 347 16.27 -11.60 -1.71
N ILE A 348 16.14 -10.31 -2.04
CA ILE A 348 17.24 -9.48 -2.57
C ILE A 348 18.40 -9.43 -1.56
N GLY A 349 18.10 -9.24 -0.28
CA GLY A 349 19.11 -9.24 0.78
C GLY A 349 19.92 -10.53 0.82
N ARG A 350 19.22 -11.67 0.77
CA ARG A 350 19.85 -13.00 0.72
C ARG A 350 20.69 -13.19 -0.54
N ALA A 351 20.16 -12.83 -1.72
CA ALA A 351 20.83 -13.02 -3.00
C ALA A 351 22.14 -12.22 -3.13
N PHE A 352 22.19 -11.01 -2.54
CA PHE A 352 23.35 -10.12 -2.63
C PHE A 352 24.18 -10.08 -1.34
N HIS A 353 23.90 -10.97 -0.39
CA HIS A 353 24.51 -10.99 0.94
C HIS A 353 24.46 -9.62 1.63
N LYS A 354 23.32 -8.91 1.46
CA LYS A 354 23.04 -7.64 2.10
C LYS A 354 22.23 -7.85 3.36
N GLY A 355 22.50 -6.98 4.31
CA GLY A 355 21.84 -6.90 5.59
C GLY A 355 20.42 -6.35 5.56
N ASN A 356 19.59 -6.77 4.61
CA ASN A 356 18.26 -6.20 4.50
C ASN A 356 17.44 -6.51 5.76
N VAL A 357 16.65 -5.53 6.19
CA VAL A 357 15.90 -5.59 7.44
C VAL A 357 14.42 -5.45 7.15
N ILE A 358 13.62 -6.39 7.64
CA ILE A 358 12.17 -6.36 7.57
C ILE A 358 11.63 -5.91 8.92
N VAL A 359 10.97 -4.76 8.91
CA VAL A 359 10.39 -4.11 10.07
C VAL A 359 8.87 -4.26 10.01
N TYR A 360 8.28 -4.69 11.13
CA TYR A 360 6.84 -4.81 11.27
C TYR A 360 6.31 -3.78 12.28
N VAL A 361 5.28 -3.03 11.90
CA VAL A 361 4.57 -2.11 12.81
C VAL A 361 3.24 -2.74 13.19
N ASP A 362 2.99 -2.93 14.48
CA ASP A 362 1.74 -3.52 14.94
C ASP A 362 0.59 -2.50 14.87
N SER A 363 -0.20 -2.58 13.81
CA SER A 363 -1.36 -1.71 13.58
C SER A 363 -2.66 -2.23 14.21
N SER A 364 -2.65 -3.37 14.91
CA SER A 364 -3.84 -3.99 15.52
C SER A 364 -4.50 -3.11 16.62
N GLY A 365 -3.74 -2.16 17.17
CA GLY A 365 -4.23 -1.14 18.09
C GLY A 365 -5.20 -0.14 17.47
N GLY A 366 -5.21 0.02 16.13
CA GLY A 366 -6.00 1.03 15.40
C GLY A 366 -7.51 0.80 15.37
N GLU A 367 -8.24 1.66 14.63
CA GLU A 367 -9.71 1.59 14.54
C GLU A 367 -10.19 0.35 13.77
N VAL A 368 -9.39 -0.11 12.82
CA VAL A 368 -9.66 -1.30 12.00
C VAL A 368 -9.16 -2.54 12.73
N LYS A 369 -10.08 -3.38 13.21
CA LYS A 369 -9.78 -4.59 14.03
C LYS A 369 -9.66 -5.88 13.22
N ASN A 370 -8.88 -5.85 12.13
CA ASN A 370 -8.67 -7.02 11.25
C ASN A 370 -7.21 -7.54 11.27
N ARG A 371 -6.43 -7.16 12.28
CA ARG A 371 -5.04 -7.59 12.50
C ARG A 371 -4.92 -8.32 13.83
N LYS A 372 -4.10 -9.36 13.87
CA LYS A 372 -3.77 -10.08 15.11
C LYS A 372 -2.73 -9.26 15.89
N PRO A 373 -3.00 -8.88 17.15
CA PRO A 373 -2.00 -8.18 17.97
C PRO A 373 -0.82 -9.08 18.30
N LEU A 374 0.35 -8.47 18.39
CA LEU A 374 1.54 -9.15 18.94
C LEU A 374 1.29 -9.52 20.40
N LYS A 375 1.74 -10.71 20.81
CA LYS A 375 1.77 -11.08 22.24
C LYS A 375 3.18 -10.88 22.77
N ILE A 376 3.33 -10.06 23.79
CA ILE A 376 4.61 -9.76 24.42
C ILE A 376 4.60 -10.26 25.85
N ASP A 377 5.63 -11.03 26.19
CA ASP A 377 5.97 -11.30 27.58
C ASP A 377 6.80 -10.15 28.13
N ARG A 378 6.26 -9.48 29.15
CA ARG A 378 6.93 -8.40 29.90
C ARG A 378 7.31 -8.83 31.32
N SER A 379 7.21 -10.12 31.65
CA SER A 379 7.58 -10.65 32.96
C SER A 379 9.10 -10.78 33.16
N CYS A 380 9.85 -10.78 32.05
CA CYS A 380 11.32 -10.78 32.04
C CYS A 380 11.89 -9.35 31.96
N ASP A 381 13.15 -9.18 32.40
CA ASP A 381 13.87 -7.89 32.31
C ASP A 381 13.97 -7.35 30.87
N VAL A 382 14.06 -8.26 29.89
CA VAL A 382 14.01 -7.94 28.46
C VAL A 382 12.70 -8.51 27.91
N PRO A 383 11.77 -7.65 27.44
CA PRO A 383 10.54 -8.12 26.83
C PRO A 383 10.81 -8.98 25.60
N VAL A 384 9.98 -9.99 25.38
CA VAL A 384 10.09 -10.89 24.22
C VAL A 384 8.75 -11.08 23.54
N VAL A 385 8.77 -11.25 22.22
CA VAL A 385 7.56 -11.55 21.44
C VAL A 385 7.26 -13.04 21.53
N LEU A 386 6.12 -13.38 22.13
CA LEU A 386 5.62 -14.75 22.23
C LEU A 386 4.89 -15.19 20.97
N GLU A 387 4.14 -14.28 20.34
CA GLU A 387 3.42 -14.54 19.10
C GLU A 387 3.47 -13.33 18.18
N GLY A 388 3.87 -13.60 16.93
CA GLY A 388 3.86 -12.65 15.82
C GLY A 388 2.48 -12.46 15.18
N PRO A 389 2.42 -11.70 14.07
CA PRO A 389 1.16 -11.40 13.37
C PRO A 389 0.58 -12.61 12.61
N GLY A 390 1.39 -13.64 12.38
CA GLY A 390 0.96 -14.91 11.78
C GLY A 390 0.40 -15.94 12.77
N ASP A 391 -0.08 -17.04 12.22
CA ASP A 391 -0.47 -18.23 12.98
C ASP A 391 0.80 -18.93 13.50
N PRO A 392 0.93 -19.19 14.82
CA PRO A 392 2.12 -19.82 15.39
C PRO A 392 2.36 -21.25 14.87
N ARG A 393 1.37 -21.86 14.20
CA ARG A 393 1.50 -23.18 13.56
C ARG A 393 2.15 -23.11 12.17
N ASP A 394 2.29 -21.93 11.58
CA ASP A 394 2.99 -21.73 10.31
C ASP A 394 4.50 -21.65 10.54
N LEU A 395 5.15 -22.81 10.71
CA LEU A 395 6.57 -22.91 11.03
C LEU A 395 7.48 -22.69 9.81
N ASP A 396 6.90 -22.74 8.60
CA ASP A 396 7.64 -22.67 7.33
C ASP A 396 7.41 -21.33 6.60
N ASP A 397 7.03 -20.27 7.31
CA ASP A 397 6.83 -18.95 6.70
C ASP A 397 8.18 -18.44 6.14
N PRO A 398 8.31 -18.24 4.81
CA PRO A 398 9.56 -17.81 4.21
C PRO A 398 9.91 -16.35 4.54
N LEU A 399 8.93 -15.55 4.97
CA LEU A 399 9.12 -14.16 5.40
C LEU A 399 9.48 -14.13 6.88
N SER A 400 10.70 -13.69 7.17
CA SER A 400 11.18 -13.45 8.52
C SER A 400 11.10 -11.96 8.84
N LEU A 401 10.29 -11.60 9.82
CA LEU A 401 10.24 -10.24 10.38
C LEU A 401 11.41 -10.07 11.35
N ASN A 402 12.27 -9.07 11.15
CA ASN A 402 13.47 -8.87 11.96
C ASN A 402 13.18 -8.07 13.23
N ILE A 403 12.55 -6.91 13.07
CA ILE A 403 12.27 -5.95 14.14
C ILE A 403 10.77 -5.66 14.19
N VAL A 404 10.21 -5.49 15.39
CA VAL A 404 8.80 -5.11 15.55
C VAL A 404 8.61 -3.87 16.43
N PHE A 405 7.60 -3.07 16.07
CA PHE A 405 7.11 -1.93 16.84
C PHE A 405 5.72 -2.26 17.40
N PRO A 406 5.62 -2.84 18.61
CA PRO A 406 4.35 -3.33 19.15
C PRO A 406 3.39 -2.26 19.64
N GLU A 407 3.87 -1.03 19.81
CA GLU A 407 3.04 0.12 20.17
C GLU A 407 2.59 0.89 18.92
N GLY A 408 2.73 0.28 17.74
CA GLY A 408 2.20 0.76 16.48
C GLY A 408 2.93 1.98 15.92
N TYR A 409 2.22 2.72 15.06
CA TYR A 409 2.80 3.80 14.26
C TYR A 409 3.37 4.94 15.11
N GLN A 410 2.81 5.22 16.29
CA GLN A 410 3.34 6.28 17.15
C GLN A 410 4.76 5.96 17.63
N GLN A 411 5.00 4.70 18.02
CA GLN A 411 6.32 4.23 18.44
C GLN A 411 7.32 4.27 17.27
N TYR A 412 6.89 3.80 16.09
CA TYR A 412 7.71 3.84 14.89
C TYR A 412 8.06 5.29 14.50
N SER A 413 7.08 6.20 14.51
CA SER A 413 7.28 7.61 14.19
C SER A 413 8.27 8.29 15.16
N ALA A 414 8.12 8.08 16.47
CA ALA A 414 9.02 8.63 17.47
C ALA A 414 10.46 8.09 17.34
N PHE A 415 10.57 6.78 17.07
CA PHE A 415 11.85 6.15 16.74
C PHE A 415 12.48 6.79 15.51
N PHE A 416 11.72 6.95 14.43
CA PHE A 416 12.21 7.47 13.17
C PHE A 416 12.68 8.93 13.30
N GLN A 417 11.95 9.77 14.05
CA GLN A 417 12.36 11.14 14.37
C GLN A 417 13.71 11.18 15.11
N THR A 418 13.90 10.29 16.08
CA THR A 418 15.18 10.16 16.83
C THR A 418 16.32 9.78 15.90
N VAL A 419 16.10 8.79 15.04
CA VAL A 419 17.09 8.32 14.05
C VAL A 419 17.43 9.41 13.04
N ALA A 420 16.43 10.13 12.54
CA ALA A 420 16.63 11.25 11.61
C ALA A 420 17.51 12.35 12.23
N GLN A 421 17.29 12.66 13.52
CA GLN A 421 18.13 13.60 14.24
C GLN A 421 19.57 13.10 14.37
N GLY A 422 19.77 11.82 14.73
CA GLY A 422 21.10 11.21 14.78
C GLY A 422 21.83 11.27 13.44
N ARG A 423 21.13 10.97 12.34
CA ARG A 423 21.69 11.03 10.98
C ARG A 423 22.08 12.46 10.57
N ARG A 424 21.27 13.46 10.91
CA ARG A 424 21.61 14.89 10.66
C ARG A 424 22.87 15.31 11.40
N VAL A 425 23.06 14.86 12.64
CA VAL A 425 24.28 15.15 13.41
C VAL A 425 25.49 14.50 12.75
N MET A 426 25.38 13.22 12.35
CA MET A 426 26.45 12.47 11.70
C MET A 426 26.83 13.04 10.32
N MET A 427 25.89 13.61 9.56
CA MET A 427 26.18 14.26 8.27
C MET A 427 26.79 15.67 8.41
N ARG A 428 26.71 16.30 9.59
CA ARG A 428 27.25 17.65 9.85
C ARG A 428 28.62 17.63 10.49
N GLY A 429 28.98 16.54 11.17
CA GLY A 429 30.32 16.30 11.72
C GLY A 429 31.19 15.61 10.69
#